data_AF-A0A849QSM9-F1
#
_entry.id   AF-A0A849QSM9-F1
#
_cell.length_a   1.000
_cell.length_b   1.000
_cell.length_c   1.000
_cell.angle_alpha   90.00
_cell.angle_beta   90.00
_cell.angle_gamma   90.00
#
_symmetry.space_group_name_H-M   'P 1'
#
loop_
_entity.id
_entity.type
_entity.pdbx_description
1 polymer ?
#
loop_
_entity_poly.entity_id
_entity_poly.type
_entity_poly.pdbx_seq_one_letter_code
_entity_poly.pdbx_strand_id
1 'polypeptide(L)'
;MECMFACTRRVGRAGFDKSAIRVRSAGGIERGFVVVVCRACEYPPCAKVCPTDALRVRKGGGVILNKDKCIGCGFCAQACIMGAIFWDDELDKPIVCKYCGDCADYCVHNAIGLVDV
;
A
#
# COMPACT_ATOMS: atom_id res chain seq x y z
N MET A 1 -12.84 3.51 -9.23
CA MET A 1 -11.36 3.34 -9.26
C MET A 1 -10.63 4.60 -8.81
N GLU A 2 -11.33 5.71 -8.55
CA GLU A 2 -10.82 6.98 -8.03
C GLU A 2 -9.77 6.89 -6.91
N CYS A 3 -9.95 5.97 -5.95
CA CYS A 3 -9.00 5.82 -4.85
C CYS A 3 -7.57 5.47 -5.32
N MET A 4 -7.42 4.75 -6.43
CA MET A 4 -6.11 4.43 -7.02
C MET A 4 -5.48 5.66 -7.66
N PHE A 5 -6.26 6.45 -8.39
CA PHE A 5 -5.79 7.70 -9.00
C PHE A 5 -5.46 8.76 -7.95
N ALA A 6 -6.29 8.91 -6.92
CA ALA A 6 -6.02 9.79 -5.79
C ALA A 6 -4.68 9.41 -5.13
N CYS A 7 -4.42 8.11 -4.97
CA CYS A 7 -3.15 7.65 -4.40
C CYS A 7 -1.93 7.94 -5.30
N THR A 8 -2.05 7.87 -6.63
CA THR A 8 -0.93 8.17 -7.54
C THR A 8 -0.65 9.66 -7.71
N ARG A 9 -1.59 10.54 -7.37
CA ARG A 9 -1.34 12.00 -7.35
C ARG A 9 -0.15 12.38 -6.47
N ARG A 10 0.08 11.66 -5.36
CA ARG A 10 1.23 11.90 -4.47
C ARG A 10 2.60 11.73 -5.15
N VAL A 11 2.66 10.98 -6.25
CA VAL A 11 3.89 10.75 -7.02
C VAL A 11 3.92 11.53 -8.33
N GLY A 12 2.89 12.34 -8.62
CA GLY A 12 2.82 13.17 -9.83
C GLY A 12 2.80 12.37 -11.14
N ARG A 13 2.37 11.11 -11.10
CA ARG A 13 2.32 10.24 -12.30
C ARG A 13 0.90 9.86 -12.68
N ALA A 14 0.67 9.76 -13.98
CA ALA A 14 -0.56 9.21 -14.54
C ALA A 14 -0.50 7.68 -14.53
N GLY A 15 -1.59 7.03 -14.08
CA GLY A 15 -1.70 5.57 -14.00
C GLY A 15 -2.01 5.07 -12.59
N PHE A 16 -2.00 3.75 -12.43
CA PHE A 16 -2.23 3.02 -11.18
C PHE A 16 -1.06 2.13 -10.75
N ASP A 17 -0.03 2.02 -11.59
CA ASP A 17 1.17 1.21 -11.36
C ASP A 17 1.91 1.64 -10.08
N LYS A 18 1.95 2.96 -9.81
CA LYS A 18 2.56 3.54 -8.59
C LYS A 18 1.62 3.63 -7.38
N SER A 19 0.39 3.10 -7.50
CA SER A 19 -0.63 3.20 -6.45
C SER A 19 -0.31 2.29 -5.27
N ALA A 20 -0.48 2.80 -4.05
CA ALA A 20 -0.37 2.00 -2.82
C ALA A 20 -1.71 1.35 -2.39
N ILE A 21 -2.74 1.48 -3.22
CA ILE A 21 -4.06 0.89 -3.05
C ILE A 21 -4.52 0.29 -4.39
N ARG A 22 -5.09 -0.91 -4.38
CA ARG A 22 -5.62 -1.55 -5.59
C ARG A 22 -7.05 -2.04 -5.39
N VAL A 23 -7.91 -1.77 -6.36
CA VAL A 23 -9.24 -2.36 -6.45
C VAL A 23 -9.16 -3.54 -7.41
N ARG A 24 -9.57 -4.74 -6.98
CA ARG A 24 -9.59 -5.94 -7.81
C ARG A 24 -10.95 -6.64 -7.72
N SER A 25 -11.34 -7.38 -8.77
CA SER A 25 -12.55 -8.21 -8.71
C SER A 25 -12.39 -9.30 -7.64
N ALA A 26 -13.45 -9.56 -6.88
CA ALA A 26 -13.51 -10.66 -5.91
C ALA A 26 -13.66 -12.04 -6.59
N GLY A 27 -13.85 -12.07 -7.91
CA GLY A 27 -14.01 -13.28 -8.72
C GLY A 27 -15.21 -13.19 -9.64
N GLY A 28 -14.96 -13.15 -10.96
CA GLY A 28 -16.03 -12.99 -11.96
C GLY A 28 -16.63 -11.59 -11.96
N ILE A 29 -17.79 -11.45 -12.62
CA ILE A 29 -18.50 -10.17 -12.77
C ILE A 29 -19.49 -9.96 -11.60
N GLU A 30 -19.96 -11.04 -10.97
CA GLU A 30 -21.07 -11.01 -10.01
C GLU A 30 -20.64 -10.79 -8.55
N ARG A 31 -19.38 -11.06 -8.19
CA ARG A 31 -18.91 -11.01 -6.79
C ARG A 31 -18.38 -9.65 -6.35
N GLY A 32 -18.51 -8.63 -7.19
CA GLY A 32 -18.08 -7.26 -6.89
C GLY A 32 -16.56 -7.10 -6.78
N PHE A 33 -16.14 -6.08 -6.04
CA PHE A 33 -14.75 -5.65 -5.95
C PHE A 33 -14.25 -5.60 -4.51
N VAL A 34 -12.97 -5.90 -4.32
CA VAL A 34 -12.27 -5.76 -3.05
C VAL A 34 -11.19 -4.71 -3.16
N VAL A 35 -11.01 -3.95 -2.08
CA VAL A 35 -9.97 -2.95 -1.95
C VAL A 35 -8.80 -3.53 -1.15
N VAL A 36 -7.64 -3.56 -1.77
CA VAL A 36 -6.38 -4.03 -1.20
C VAL A 36 -5.52 -2.82 -0.85
N VAL A 37 -5.31 -2.60 0.44
CA VAL A 37 -4.49 -1.53 1.02
C VAL A 37 -3.91 -2.02 2.34
N CYS A 38 -2.85 -1.38 2.82
CA CYS A 38 -2.23 -1.74 4.09
C CYS A 38 -3.26 -1.63 5.24
N ARG A 39 -3.21 -2.57 6.19
CA ARG A 39 -4.18 -2.69 7.32
C ARG A 39 -3.62 -2.27 8.68
N ALA A 40 -2.49 -1.59 8.69
CA ALA A 40 -1.87 -0.99 9.88
C ALA A 40 -1.56 -2.03 10.97
N CYS A 41 -1.00 -3.17 10.57
CA CYS A 41 -0.65 -4.23 11.52
C CYS A 41 0.25 -3.68 12.63
N GLU A 42 -0.07 -4.01 13.88
CA GLU A 42 0.74 -3.67 15.06
C GLU A 42 2.10 -4.38 15.03
N TYR A 43 2.11 -5.65 14.60
CA TYR A 43 3.30 -6.47 14.42
C TYR A 43 3.47 -6.83 12.93
N PRO A 44 3.95 -5.90 12.08
CA PRO A 44 3.96 -6.09 10.65
C PRO A 44 5.04 -7.11 10.22
N PRO A 45 4.67 -8.27 9.63
CA PRO A 45 5.65 -9.25 9.16
C PRO A 45 6.56 -8.68 8.07
N CYS A 46 6.05 -7.75 7.26
CA CYS A 46 6.82 -7.08 6.21
C CYS A 46 7.97 -6.22 6.73
N ALA A 47 7.87 -5.65 7.95
CA ALA A 47 9.01 -4.98 8.58
C ALA A 47 9.99 -6.00 9.16
N LYS A 48 9.49 -7.06 9.81
CA LYS A 48 10.31 -8.09 10.46
C LYS A 48 11.24 -8.83 9.50
N VAL A 49 10.84 -9.02 8.25
CA VAL A 49 11.66 -9.70 7.23
C VAL A 49 12.64 -8.76 6.50
N CYS A 50 12.63 -7.46 6.79
CA CYS A 50 13.47 -6.50 6.08
C CYS A 50 14.93 -6.61 6.57
N PRO A 51 15.90 -7.03 5.74
CA PRO A 51 17.26 -7.28 6.19
C PRO A 51 18.07 -6.00 6.45
N THR A 52 17.59 -4.85 5.98
CA THR A 52 18.31 -3.56 6.06
C THR A 52 17.61 -2.51 6.93
N ASP A 53 16.55 -2.89 7.65
CA ASP A 53 15.69 -1.96 8.41
C ASP A 53 15.21 -0.75 7.59
N ALA A 54 14.97 -0.98 6.30
CA ALA A 54 14.38 -0.02 5.39
C ALA A 54 12.87 0.15 5.66
N LEU A 55 12.19 -0.93 6.05
CA LEU A 55 10.80 -0.87 6.53
C LEU A 55 10.77 -0.85 8.05
N ARG A 56 10.14 0.17 8.62
CA ARG A 56 9.98 0.30 10.07
C ARG A 56 8.52 0.48 10.44
N VAL A 57 8.16 0.04 11.64
CA VAL A 57 6.82 0.22 12.18
C VAL A 57 6.52 1.70 12.36
N ARG A 58 5.34 2.13 11.91
CA ARG A 58 4.84 3.51 12.12
C ARG A 58 4.11 3.60 13.47
N LYS A 59 4.13 4.79 14.09
CA LYS A 59 3.24 5.11 15.21
C LYS A 59 1.77 5.04 14.75
N GLY A 60 0.94 4.21 15.39
CA GLY A 60 -0.44 3.91 14.94
C GLY A 60 -0.54 2.71 13.98
N GLY A 61 0.51 1.89 13.88
CA GLY A 61 0.49 0.65 13.11
C GLY A 61 0.88 0.80 11.64
N GLY A 62 1.20 -0.33 11.01
CA GLY A 62 1.70 -0.36 9.63
C GLY A 62 3.18 -0.01 9.53
N VAL A 63 3.63 0.39 8.34
CA VAL A 63 5.07 0.56 8.06
C VAL A 63 5.37 1.82 7.26
N ILE A 64 6.57 2.36 7.46
CA ILE A 64 7.16 3.43 6.64
C ILE A 64 8.42 2.87 5.96
N LEU A 65 8.56 3.16 4.67
CA LEU A 65 9.72 2.81 3.88
C LEU A 65 10.73 3.97 3.84
N ASN A 66 11.96 3.70 4.26
CA ASN A 66 13.13 4.47 3.90
C ASN A 66 13.69 3.92 2.57
N LYS A 67 13.61 4.73 1.51
CA LYS A 67 14.03 4.30 0.17
C LYS A 67 15.55 4.14 0.05
N ASP A 68 16.32 4.96 0.76
CA ASP A 68 17.79 4.98 0.69
C ASP A 68 18.43 3.72 1.27
N LYS A 69 17.79 3.12 2.28
CA LYS A 69 18.21 1.83 2.87
C LYS A 69 17.69 0.61 2.14
N CYS A 70 16.72 0.77 1.24
CA CYS A 70 16.05 -0.35 0.62
C CYS A 70 16.90 -0.91 -0.52
N ILE A 71 17.15 -2.22 -0.50
CA ILE A 71 17.97 -2.92 -1.51
C ILE A 71 17.14 -3.65 -2.59
N GLY A 72 15.81 -3.50 -2.61
CA GLY A 72 14.98 -4.13 -3.65
C GLY A 72 14.74 -5.65 -3.49
N CYS A 73 15.09 -6.25 -2.35
CA CYS A 73 15.01 -7.72 -2.17
C CYS A 73 13.62 -8.39 -2.28
N GLY A 74 12.52 -7.63 -2.29
CA GLY A 74 11.17 -8.19 -2.47
C GLY A 74 10.56 -8.95 -1.28
N PHE A 75 11.33 -9.31 -0.24
CA PHE A 75 10.83 -10.12 0.90
C PHE A 75 9.62 -9.51 1.60
N CYS A 76 9.57 -8.18 1.71
CA CYS A 76 8.43 -7.49 2.31
C CYS A 76 7.11 -7.73 1.55
N ALA A 77 7.16 -7.78 0.21
CA ALA A 77 5.99 -8.02 -0.61
C ALA A 77 5.45 -9.45 -0.41
N GLN A 78 6.35 -10.43 -0.36
CA GLN A 78 6.01 -11.83 -0.10
C GLN A 78 5.48 -12.04 1.33
N ALA A 79 6.03 -11.34 2.32
CA ALA A 79 5.62 -11.47 3.72
C ALA A 79 4.29 -10.76 4.05
N CYS A 80 3.78 -9.90 3.17
CA CYS A 80 2.55 -9.17 3.43
C CYS A 80 1.33 -10.08 3.23
N ILE A 81 0.73 -10.53 4.34
CA ILE A 81 -0.46 -11.42 4.35
C ILE A 81 -1.64 -10.79 3.57
N MET A 82 -1.78 -9.46 3.62
CA MET A 82 -2.85 -8.75 2.91
C MET A 82 -2.55 -8.53 1.42
N GLY A 83 -1.32 -8.81 0.95
CA GLY A 83 -0.89 -8.50 -0.41
C GLY A 83 -0.90 -6.99 -0.72
N ALA A 84 -0.68 -6.15 0.30
CA ALA A 84 -0.82 -4.70 0.23
C ALA A 84 0.51 -3.94 -0.02
N ILE A 85 1.59 -4.68 -0.27
CA ILE A 85 2.86 -4.11 -0.74
C ILE A 85 2.94 -4.39 -2.23
N PHE A 86 2.91 -3.33 -3.01
CA PHE A 86 3.05 -3.41 -4.47
C PHE A 86 4.49 -3.13 -4.88
N TRP A 87 4.79 -3.23 -6.16
CA TRP A 87 6.15 -3.04 -6.68
C TRP A 87 6.19 -1.92 -7.70
N ASP A 88 7.23 -1.09 -7.62
CA ASP A 88 7.60 -0.12 -8.63
C ASP A 88 8.76 -0.69 -9.44
N ASP A 89 8.47 -1.22 -10.63
CA ASP A 89 9.46 -1.87 -11.50
C ASP A 89 10.53 -0.91 -12.03
N GLU A 90 10.25 0.40 -12.08
CA GLU A 90 11.21 1.39 -12.56
C GLU A 90 12.25 1.76 -11.50
N LEU A 91 11.81 1.85 -10.24
CA LEU A 91 12.70 2.16 -9.12
C LEU A 91 13.30 0.91 -8.49
N ASP A 92 12.77 -0.26 -8.83
CA ASP A 92 13.02 -1.53 -8.15
C ASP A 92 12.85 -1.42 -6.62
N LYS A 93 11.71 -0.82 -6.22
CA LYS A 93 11.36 -0.59 -4.81
C LYS A 93 9.91 -0.97 -4.51
N PRO A 94 9.62 -1.37 -3.26
CA PRO A 94 8.25 -1.58 -2.83
C PRO A 94 7.46 -0.27 -2.76
N ILE A 95 6.22 -0.32 -3.20
CA ILE A 95 5.22 0.73 -3.00
C ILE A 95 4.44 0.38 -1.72
N VAL A 96 4.60 1.23 -0.71
CA VAL A 96 3.91 1.10 0.58
C VAL A 96 2.94 2.25 0.81
N CYS A 97 1.81 1.95 1.46
CA CYS A 97 0.85 2.95 1.88
C CYS A 97 1.46 3.85 2.96
N LYS A 98 1.36 5.16 2.78
CA LYS A 98 1.84 6.17 3.74
C LYS A 98 0.77 6.62 4.74
N TYR A 99 -0.46 6.11 4.64
CA TYR A 99 -1.59 6.53 5.47
C TYR A 99 -1.86 8.05 5.40
N CYS A 100 -1.81 8.63 4.20
CA CYS A 100 -2.08 10.06 3.99
C CYS A 100 -3.56 10.44 3.96
N GLY A 101 -4.48 9.48 3.79
CA GLY A 101 -5.92 9.76 3.76
C GLY A 101 -6.48 10.15 2.39
N ASP A 102 -5.66 10.63 1.44
CA ASP A 102 -6.13 11.13 0.14
C ASP A 102 -7.13 10.19 -0.56
N CYS A 103 -6.87 8.88 -0.57
CA CYS A 103 -7.77 7.93 -1.22
C CYS A 103 -9.14 7.82 -0.53
N ALA A 104 -9.20 8.01 0.79
CA ALA A 104 -10.43 8.03 1.57
C ALA A 104 -11.23 9.31 1.30
N ASP A 105 -10.57 10.47 1.30
CA ASP A 105 -11.22 11.77 1.07
C ASP A 105 -11.87 11.86 -0.32
N TYR A 106 -11.26 11.25 -1.34
CA TYR A 106 -11.80 11.20 -2.70
C TYR A 106 -12.83 10.06 -2.92
N CYS A 107 -13.11 9.23 -1.91
CA CYS A 107 -14.00 8.08 -2.06
C CYS A 107 -15.48 8.49 -1.97
N VAL A 108 -16.10 8.84 -3.10
CA VAL A 108 -17.53 9.18 -3.18
C VAL A 108 -18.49 8.06 -2.74
N HIS A 109 -18.01 6.82 -2.65
CA HIS A 109 -18.80 5.67 -2.24
C HIS A 109 -18.65 5.32 -0.76
N ASN A 110 -17.80 6.03 -0.01
CA ASN A 110 -17.48 5.72 1.39
C ASN A 110 -17.03 4.26 1.60
N ALA A 111 -16.39 3.65 0.58
CA ALA A 111 -15.91 2.27 0.64
C ALA A 111 -14.64 2.11 1.49
N ILE A 112 -13.94 3.21 1.74
CA ILE A 112 -12.73 3.28 2.55
C ILE A 112 -12.76 4.54 3.42
N GLY A 113 -12.23 4.42 4.64
CA GLY A 113 -12.08 5.51 5.60
C GLY A 113 -10.73 5.42 6.30
N LEU A 114 -10.17 6.56 6.67
CA LEU A 114 -9.00 6.62 7.54
C LEU A 114 -9.48 6.84 8.98
N VAL A 115 -9.04 5.97 9.88
CA VAL A 115 -9.30 6.06 11.32
C VAL A 115 -7.95 6.08 12.04
N ASP A 116 -7.84 6.97 13.02
CA ASP A 116 -6.69 7.00 13.92
C ASP A 116 -6.85 5.88 14.96
N VAL A 117 -5.80 5.08 15.13
CA VAL A 117 -5.69 3.98 16.10
C VAL A 117 -4.57 4.24 17.08
#